data_AF-A0A847V522-F1
#
_entry.id   AF-A0A847V522-F1
#
_cell.length_a   1.000
_cell.length_b   1.000
_cell.length_c   1.000
_cell.angle_alpha   90.00
_cell.angle_beta   90.00
_cell.angle_gamma   90.00
#
_symmetry.space_group_name_H-M   'P 1'
#
loop_
_entity.id
_entity.type
_entity.pdbx_description
1 polymer ?
#
loop_
_entity_poly.entity_id
_entity_poly.type
_entity_poly.pdbx_seq_one_letter_code
_entity_poly.pdbx_strand_id
1 'polypeptide(L)'
;MTLSDDWRAAFLESVRRYEKASLLREASVEERLADWTRYLTDVVVETCASFGWTASAKGHKHQILPVSRSEYLTLDVVAFPGGGGWRFPAAVMELENSKKNDKIAYSLWKVLCTRADLRIVFCYRRRSGQGPQLIEDLLEVVAGLGLEGRMNLDGETLIAMGSREDSDQFPYGFFKWWRLDGNTGRFNVM
;
A
#
# COMPACT_ATOMS: atom_id res chain seq x y z
N MET A 1 -5.72 -1.74 -19.06
CA MET A 1 -5.59 -1.41 -17.63
C MET A 1 -4.26 -1.95 -17.16
N THR A 2 -3.59 -1.23 -16.26
CA THR A 2 -2.36 -1.72 -15.64
C THR A 2 -2.67 -2.58 -14.42
N LEU A 3 -1.67 -3.30 -13.89
CA LEU A 3 -1.85 -4.12 -12.68
C LEU A 3 -2.29 -3.24 -11.49
N SER A 4 -1.75 -2.02 -11.38
CA SER A 4 -2.17 -1.07 -10.35
C SER A 4 -3.62 -0.60 -10.50
N ASP A 5 -4.13 -0.42 -11.71
CA ASP A 5 -5.53 -0.05 -11.94
C ASP A 5 -6.48 -1.19 -11.54
N ASP A 6 -6.17 -2.42 -11.96
CA ASP A 6 -6.98 -3.60 -11.63
C ASP A 6 -6.96 -3.90 -10.13
N TRP A 7 -5.79 -3.80 -9.50
CA TRP A 7 -5.66 -4.00 -8.06
C TRP A 7 -6.37 -2.91 -7.27
N ARG A 8 -6.27 -1.63 -7.68
CA ARG A 8 -7.00 -0.52 -7.06
C ARG A 8 -8.52 -0.74 -7.14
N ALA A 9 -9.02 -1.19 -8.29
CA ALA A 9 -10.44 -1.50 -8.45
C ALA A 9 -10.88 -2.64 -7.51
N ALA A 10 -10.10 -3.72 -7.42
CA ALA A 10 -10.34 -4.82 -6.49
C ALA A 10 -10.27 -4.38 -5.01
N PHE A 11 -9.35 -3.47 -4.68
CA PHE A 11 -9.25 -2.88 -3.35
C PHE A 11 -10.50 -2.10 -2.98
N LEU A 12 -10.97 -1.19 -3.86
CA LEU A 12 -12.18 -0.41 -3.62
C LEU A 12 -13.42 -1.29 -3.47
N GLU A 13 -13.51 -2.37 -4.25
CA GLU A 13 -14.56 -3.38 -4.11
C GLU A 13 -14.48 -4.13 -2.77
N SER A 14 -13.27 -4.52 -2.34
CA SER A 14 -13.05 -5.16 -1.05
C SER A 14 -13.42 -4.21 0.09
N VAL A 15 -12.96 -2.95 0.06
CA VAL A 15 -13.33 -1.93 1.05
C VAL A 15 -14.86 -1.76 1.11
N ARG A 16 -15.55 -1.79 -0.03
CA ARG A 16 -17.02 -1.65 -0.07
C ARG A 16 -17.76 -2.84 0.54
N ARG A 17 -17.28 -4.06 0.27
CA ARG A 17 -17.91 -5.31 0.72
C ARG A 17 -17.52 -5.71 2.13
N TYR A 18 -16.40 -5.18 2.63
CA TYR A 18 -15.87 -5.58 3.92
C TYR A 18 -16.88 -5.29 5.01
N GLU A 19 -17.24 -6.31 5.80
CA GLU A 19 -18.20 -6.16 6.90
C GLU A 19 -17.77 -5.08 7.90
N LYS A 20 -16.48 -4.76 7.96
CA LYS A 20 -15.89 -3.72 8.82
C LYS A 20 -15.45 -2.46 8.05
N ALA A 21 -15.95 -2.23 6.84
CA ALA A 21 -15.75 -0.99 6.10
C ALA A 21 -16.08 0.25 6.95
N SER A 22 -17.19 0.15 7.72
CA SER A 22 -17.59 1.11 8.73
C SER A 22 -16.51 1.32 9.79
N LEU A 23 -15.91 0.25 10.31
CA LEU A 23 -14.87 0.34 11.35
C LEU A 23 -13.59 1.00 10.85
N LEU A 24 -13.21 0.79 9.58
CA LEU A 24 -12.07 1.49 8.97
C LEU A 24 -12.35 2.99 8.86
N ARG A 25 -13.54 3.38 8.41
CA ARG A 25 -13.98 4.77 8.34
C ARG A 25 -14.05 5.41 9.74
N GLU A 26 -14.68 4.74 10.70
CA GLU A 26 -14.82 5.22 12.08
C GLU A 26 -13.47 5.40 12.75
N ALA A 27 -12.55 4.45 12.60
CA ALA A 27 -11.19 4.56 13.13
C ALA A 27 -10.43 5.74 12.52
N SER A 28 -10.70 6.10 11.26
CA SER A 28 -10.17 7.33 10.66
C SER A 28 -10.79 8.60 11.27
N VAL A 29 -12.12 8.66 11.38
CA VAL A 29 -12.85 9.82 11.94
C VAL A 29 -12.40 10.11 13.38
N GLU A 30 -12.25 9.05 14.18
CA GLU A 30 -11.84 9.11 15.58
C GLU A 30 -10.31 9.18 15.76
N GLU A 31 -9.54 9.12 14.67
CA GLU A 31 -8.07 9.07 14.68
C GLU A 31 -7.50 7.91 15.53
N ARG A 32 -8.21 6.79 15.63
CA ARG A 32 -7.70 5.53 16.19
C ARG A 32 -6.76 4.85 15.19
N LEU A 33 -5.59 5.44 14.98
CA LEU A 33 -4.68 5.05 13.89
C LEU A 33 -4.17 3.61 13.96
N ALA A 34 -4.02 3.05 15.16
CA ALA A 34 -3.67 1.63 15.32
C ALA A 34 -4.80 0.71 14.81
N ASP A 35 -6.05 1.06 15.10
CA ASP A 35 -7.21 0.33 14.59
C ASP A 35 -7.37 0.53 13.09
N TRP A 36 -7.15 1.75 12.60
CA TRP A 36 -7.19 2.06 11.17
C TRP A 36 -6.20 1.19 10.40
N THR A 37 -4.94 1.12 10.83
CA THR A 37 -3.94 0.25 10.21
C THR A 37 -4.35 -1.21 10.27
N ARG A 38 -4.85 -1.70 11.42
CA ARG A 38 -5.31 -3.08 11.57
C ARG A 38 -6.44 -3.42 10.59
N TYR A 39 -7.48 -2.60 10.52
CA TYR A 39 -8.60 -2.83 9.61
C TYR A 39 -8.17 -2.71 8.14
N LEU A 40 -7.26 -1.79 7.83
CA LEU A 40 -6.70 -1.68 6.49
C LEU A 40 -5.86 -2.91 6.11
N THR A 41 -5.08 -3.46 7.04
CA THR A 41 -4.35 -4.73 6.83
C THR A 41 -5.33 -5.85 6.45
N ASP A 42 -6.44 -5.99 7.18
CA ASP A 42 -7.45 -7.02 6.88
C ASP A 42 -8.03 -6.85 5.47
N VAL A 43 -8.39 -5.62 5.08
CA VAL A 43 -8.91 -5.31 3.74
C VAL A 43 -7.88 -5.60 2.65
N VAL A 44 -6.61 -5.26 2.88
CA VAL A 44 -5.52 -5.52 1.92
C VAL A 44 -5.33 -7.02 1.71
N VAL A 45 -5.35 -7.82 2.79
CA VAL A 45 -5.25 -9.28 2.71
C VAL A 45 -6.43 -9.86 1.93
N GLU A 46 -7.65 -9.42 2.20
CA GLU A 46 -8.84 -9.84 1.45
C GLU A 46 -8.77 -9.44 -0.02
N THR A 47 -8.30 -8.22 -0.31
CA THR A 47 -8.08 -7.76 -1.68
C THR A 47 -7.12 -8.69 -2.41
N CYS A 48 -6.00 -9.05 -1.78
CA CYS A 48 -5.05 -9.99 -2.36
C CYS A 48 -5.69 -11.36 -2.65
N ALA A 49 -6.49 -11.88 -1.72
CA ALA A 49 -7.22 -13.13 -1.92
C ALA A 49 -8.20 -13.06 -3.11
N SER A 50 -8.94 -11.95 -3.25
CA SER A 50 -9.85 -11.71 -4.39
C SER A 50 -9.11 -11.65 -5.74
N PHE A 51 -7.83 -11.26 -5.70
CA PHE A 51 -6.94 -11.18 -6.85
C PHE A 51 -6.19 -12.50 -7.15
N GLY A 52 -6.50 -13.57 -6.40
CA GLY A 52 -5.86 -14.88 -6.53
C GLY A 52 -4.47 -14.97 -5.89
N TRP A 53 -4.09 -13.98 -5.08
CA TRP A 53 -2.84 -13.97 -4.33
C TRP A 53 -3.04 -14.46 -2.91
N THR A 54 -1.96 -14.98 -2.31
CA THR A 54 -1.94 -15.31 -0.88
C THR A 54 -1.01 -14.32 -0.19
N ALA A 55 -1.59 -13.52 0.73
CA ALA A 55 -0.87 -12.51 1.48
C ALA A 55 -0.45 -13.03 2.86
N SER A 56 0.75 -12.67 3.29
CA SER A 56 1.21 -12.78 4.67
C SER A 56 1.21 -11.39 5.29
N ALA A 57 0.58 -11.25 6.44
CA ALA A 57 0.58 -10.03 7.23
C ALA A 57 0.46 -10.33 8.74
N LYS A 58 0.61 -9.32 9.58
CA LYS A 58 0.32 -9.44 11.01
C LYS A 58 -1.14 -9.88 11.23
N GLY A 59 -1.34 -10.97 11.98
CA GLY A 59 -2.66 -11.59 12.16
C GLY A 59 -3.09 -12.56 11.05
N HIS A 60 -2.39 -12.57 9.90
CA HIS A 60 -2.69 -13.36 8.71
C HIS A 60 -1.48 -14.22 8.32
N LYS A 61 -1.20 -15.25 9.11
CA LYS A 61 -0.07 -16.16 8.87
C LYS A 61 -0.44 -17.20 7.81
N HIS A 62 0.35 -17.27 6.73
CA HIS A 62 0.18 -18.28 5.68
C HIS A 62 1.44 -19.15 5.52
N GLN A 63 1.25 -20.37 5.00
CA GLN A 63 2.33 -21.34 4.72
C GLN A 63 2.63 -21.42 3.22
N ILE A 64 2.71 -20.26 2.55
CA ILE A 64 3.00 -20.24 1.11
C ILE A 64 4.48 -20.52 0.81
N LEU A 65 5.38 -19.97 1.62
CA LEU A 65 6.80 -20.29 1.57
C LEU A 65 7.11 -21.43 2.56
N PRO A 66 8.22 -22.17 2.35
CA PRO A 66 8.68 -23.21 3.28
C PRO A 66 8.89 -22.72 4.72
N VAL A 67 9.16 -21.42 4.90
CA VAL A 67 9.21 -20.78 6.22
C VAL A 67 7.98 -19.90 6.39
N SER A 68 7.03 -20.32 7.22
CA SER A 68 5.82 -19.53 7.49
C SER A 68 6.11 -18.38 8.46
N ARG A 69 5.87 -17.15 8.00
CA ARG A 69 5.96 -15.91 8.79
C ARG A 69 4.64 -15.16 8.72
N SER A 70 4.46 -14.22 9.65
CA SER A 70 3.44 -13.17 9.52
C SER A 70 4.00 -11.93 8.82
N GLU A 71 5.31 -11.73 8.89
CA GLU A 71 6.03 -10.63 8.25
C GLU A 71 7.29 -11.18 7.57
N TYR A 72 7.44 -10.93 6.27
CA TYR A 72 8.66 -11.23 5.52
C TYR A 72 9.41 -9.92 5.25
N LEU A 73 10.73 -9.93 5.40
CA LEU A 73 11.58 -8.73 5.16
C LEU A 73 11.16 -7.51 5.98
N THR A 74 10.48 -7.70 7.12
CA THR A 74 9.92 -6.61 7.94
C THR A 74 8.92 -5.71 7.19
N LEU A 75 8.28 -6.26 6.16
CA LEU A 75 7.19 -5.62 5.42
C LEU A 75 5.84 -5.99 6.05
N ASP A 76 4.93 -5.02 6.12
CA ASP A 76 3.61 -5.23 6.74
C ASP A 76 2.77 -6.26 5.99
N VAL A 77 2.84 -6.24 4.65
CA VAL A 77 2.17 -7.21 3.80
C VAL A 77 3.09 -7.66 2.66
N VAL A 78 3.19 -8.98 2.49
CA VAL A 78 3.83 -9.60 1.31
C VAL A 78 2.85 -10.58 0.69
N ALA A 79 2.48 -10.34 -0.57
CA ALA A 79 1.57 -11.18 -1.33
C ALA A 79 2.31 -11.94 -2.42
N PHE A 80 1.97 -13.21 -2.58
CA PHE A 80 2.58 -14.11 -3.55
C PHE A 80 1.53 -14.62 -4.53
N PRO A 81 1.91 -14.94 -5.77
CA PRO A 81 1.04 -15.68 -6.67
C PRO A 81 0.79 -17.07 -6.06
N GLY A 82 -0.45 -17.56 -6.10
CA GLY A 82 -0.85 -18.84 -5.50
C GLY A 82 0.05 -20.03 -5.91
N GLY A 83 0.02 -21.09 -5.09
CA GLY A 83 0.91 -22.25 -5.21
C GLY A 83 1.80 -22.41 -3.98
N GLY A 84 2.95 -23.08 -4.13
CA GLY A 84 3.91 -23.30 -3.04
C GLY A 84 5.37 -23.24 -3.48
N GLY A 85 6.27 -23.34 -2.51
CA GLY A 85 7.73 -23.32 -2.69
C GLY A 85 8.33 -21.91 -2.61
N TRP A 86 9.61 -21.77 -2.97
CA TRP A 86 10.27 -20.47 -3.02
C TRP A 86 9.77 -19.66 -4.21
N ARG A 87 9.14 -18.51 -3.94
CA ARG A 87 8.57 -17.61 -4.94
C ARG A 87 8.90 -16.17 -4.60
N PHE A 88 9.02 -15.35 -5.64
CA PHE A 88 9.11 -13.90 -5.46
C PHE A 88 7.72 -13.31 -5.19
N PRO A 89 7.64 -12.21 -4.44
CA PRO A 89 6.37 -11.52 -4.20
C PRO A 89 5.75 -11.02 -5.51
N ALA A 90 4.43 -11.16 -5.63
CA ALA A 90 3.65 -10.41 -6.62
C ALA A 90 3.44 -8.97 -6.14
N ALA A 91 3.20 -8.78 -4.84
CA ALA A 91 3.08 -7.46 -4.26
C ALA A 91 3.70 -7.33 -2.87
N VAL A 92 4.16 -6.14 -2.54
CA VAL A 92 4.63 -5.75 -1.21
C VAL A 92 4.00 -4.44 -0.80
N MET A 93 3.59 -4.34 0.47
CA MET A 93 2.87 -3.17 0.94
C MET A 93 3.28 -2.79 2.36
N GLU A 94 3.26 -1.49 2.60
CA GLU A 94 3.51 -0.85 3.88
C GLU A 94 2.30 -0.02 4.28
N LEU A 95 1.94 -0.05 5.56
CA LEU A 95 0.77 0.64 6.12
C LEU A 95 1.22 1.58 7.24
N GLU A 96 1.73 2.75 6.86
CA GLU A 96 2.35 3.70 7.78
C GLU A 96 1.35 4.77 8.26
N ASN A 97 1.07 4.79 9.56
CA ASN A 97 0.11 5.71 10.18
C ASN A 97 0.77 6.89 10.93
N SER A 98 2.10 6.99 10.90
CA SER A 98 2.87 8.08 11.46
C SER A 98 2.58 9.41 10.77
N LYS A 99 2.52 10.47 11.58
CA LYS A 99 2.42 11.85 11.11
C LYS A 99 3.77 12.39 10.59
N LYS A 100 4.88 11.68 10.82
CA LYS A 100 6.23 12.08 10.40
C LYS A 100 6.49 11.63 8.96
N ASN A 101 6.88 12.56 8.08
CA ASN A 101 7.11 12.26 6.66
C ASN A 101 8.27 11.27 6.47
N ASP A 102 9.35 11.37 7.25
CA ASP A 102 10.49 10.44 7.19
C ASP A 102 10.11 8.97 7.40
N LYS A 103 9.06 8.71 8.19
CA LYS A 103 8.58 7.35 8.41
C LYS A 103 7.91 6.78 7.15
N ILE A 104 7.14 7.61 6.46
CA ILE A 104 6.53 7.23 5.17
C ILE A 104 7.61 7.12 4.09
N ALA A 105 8.57 8.04 4.06
CA ALA A 105 9.72 7.98 3.18
C ALA A 105 10.51 6.68 3.37
N TYR A 106 10.71 6.27 4.63
CA TYR A 106 11.32 4.98 4.96
C TYR A 106 10.48 3.79 4.46
N SER A 107 9.16 3.80 4.62
CA SER A 107 8.29 2.76 4.06
C SER A 107 8.35 2.71 2.51
N LEU A 108 8.39 3.87 1.84
CA LEU A 108 8.59 3.94 0.39
C LEU A 108 9.95 3.34 0.00
N TRP A 109 11.02 3.72 0.70
CA TRP A 109 12.34 3.16 0.47
C TRP A 109 12.35 1.63 0.64
N LYS A 110 11.72 1.10 1.70
CA LYS A 110 11.61 -0.35 1.93
C LYS A 110 10.94 -1.09 0.77
N VAL A 111 9.80 -0.60 0.28
CA VAL A 111 9.10 -1.26 -0.83
C VAL A 111 9.88 -1.14 -2.13
N LEU A 112 10.58 -0.02 -2.39
CA LEU A 112 11.43 0.16 -3.56
C LEU A 112 12.67 -0.74 -3.55
N CYS A 113 13.21 -1.08 -2.38
CA CYS A 113 14.30 -2.05 -2.25
C CYS A 113 13.86 -3.51 -2.51
N THR A 114 12.57 -3.77 -2.66
CA THR A 114 12.04 -5.13 -2.78
C THR A 114 11.54 -5.42 -4.19
N ARG A 115 12.00 -6.54 -4.76
CA ARG A 115 11.51 -7.04 -6.04
C ARG A 115 10.05 -7.51 -5.90
N ALA A 116 9.15 -6.85 -6.62
CA ALA A 116 7.73 -7.19 -6.72
C ALA A 116 7.12 -6.53 -7.97
N ASP A 117 6.02 -7.08 -8.48
CA ASP A 117 5.30 -6.49 -9.62
C ASP A 117 4.45 -5.27 -9.20
N LEU A 118 4.05 -5.22 -7.92
CA LEU A 118 3.29 -4.12 -7.33
C LEU A 118 3.83 -3.73 -5.95
N ARG A 119 4.05 -2.44 -5.74
CA ARG A 119 4.49 -1.85 -4.47
C ARG A 119 3.50 -0.79 -4.04
N ILE A 120 3.01 -0.83 -2.79
CA ILE A 120 2.06 0.16 -2.30
C ILE A 120 2.47 0.65 -0.92
N VAL A 121 2.53 1.96 -0.75
CA VAL A 121 2.56 2.55 0.60
C VAL A 121 1.20 3.15 0.89
N PHE A 122 0.50 2.56 1.83
CA PHE A 122 -0.65 3.17 2.46
C PHE A 122 -0.17 4.14 3.55
N CYS A 123 -0.78 5.32 3.58
CA CYS A 123 -0.53 6.26 4.64
C CYS A 123 -1.77 7.06 5.02
N TYR A 124 -1.66 7.77 6.14
CA TYR A 124 -2.77 8.54 6.69
C TYR A 124 -2.40 10.00 6.90
N ARG A 125 -3.29 10.92 6.51
CA ARG A 125 -3.20 12.34 6.88
C ARG A 125 -4.52 12.84 7.43
N ARG A 126 -4.46 13.82 8.32
CA ARG A 126 -5.70 14.39 8.85
C ARG A 126 -6.41 15.21 7.77
N ARG A 127 -5.66 16.01 7.01
CA ARG A 127 -6.22 16.89 5.98
C ARG A 127 -5.85 16.42 4.59
N SER A 128 -6.81 16.48 3.68
CA SER A 128 -6.62 15.98 2.32
C SER A 128 -5.67 16.86 1.48
N GLY A 129 -5.47 18.11 1.90
CA GLY A 129 -4.49 19.05 1.35
C GLY A 129 -3.03 18.77 1.76
N GLN A 130 -2.78 17.84 2.71
CA GLN A 130 -1.41 17.44 3.07
C GLN A 130 -0.79 16.46 2.06
N GLY A 131 -1.60 15.91 1.16
CA GLY A 131 -1.18 14.95 0.13
C GLY A 131 -0.06 15.48 -0.77
N PRO A 132 -0.28 16.58 -1.51
CA PRO A 132 0.71 17.12 -2.43
C PRO A 132 2.07 17.38 -1.79
N GLN A 133 2.11 18.00 -0.60
CA GLN A 133 3.38 18.25 0.09
C GLN A 133 4.09 16.95 0.47
N LEU A 134 3.37 15.94 0.98
CA LEU A 134 3.99 14.64 1.26
C LEU A 134 4.58 14.03 -0.01
N ILE A 135 3.86 14.09 -1.13
CA ILE A 135 4.32 13.53 -2.40
C ILE A 135 5.61 14.21 -2.87
N GLU A 136 5.70 15.53 -2.75
CA GLU A 136 6.94 16.28 -3.05
C GLU A 136 8.10 15.82 -2.15
N ASP A 137 7.87 15.66 -0.84
CA ASP A 137 8.90 15.18 0.08
C ASP A 137 9.38 13.76 -0.27
N LEU A 138 8.49 12.89 -0.75
CA LEU A 138 8.81 11.52 -1.15
C LEU A 138 9.67 11.45 -2.43
N LEU A 139 9.77 12.54 -3.22
CA LEU A 139 10.63 12.57 -4.39
C LEU A 139 12.11 12.46 -4.03
N GLU A 140 12.53 12.81 -2.82
CA GLU A 140 13.89 12.59 -2.35
C GLU A 140 14.27 11.10 -2.37
N VAL A 141 13.37 10.23 -1.94
CA VAL A 141 13.57 8.76 -1.97
C VAL A 141 13.71 8.27 -3.40
N VAL A 142 12.86 8.77 -4.30
CA VAL A 142 12.90 8.42 -5.73
C VAL A 142 14.19 8.93 -6.39
N ALA A 143 14.64 10.14 -6.03
CA ALA A 143 15.89 10.70 -6.51
C ALA A 143 17.10 9.84 -6.09
N GLY A 144 17.04 9.24 -4.89
CA GLY A 144 18.05 8.30 -4.38
C GLY A 144 18.25 7.04 -5.24
N LEU A 145 17.29 6.66 -6.09
CA LEU A 145 17.44 5.55 -7.04
C LEU A 145 18.39 5.89 -8.20
N GLY A 146 18.64 7.18 -8.47
CA GLY A 146 19.33 7.63 -9.68
C GLY A 146 18.53 7.36 -10.96
N LEU A 147 19.13 7.60 -12.13
CA LEU A 147 18.46 7.35 -13.41
C LEU A 147 18.38 5.86 -13.73
N GLU A 148 19.49 5.14 -13.57
CA GLU A 148 19.59 3.71 -13.87
C GLU A 148 18.66 2.89 -12.97
N GLY A 149 18.64 3.15 -11.66
CA GLY A 149 17.74 2.46 -10.73
C GLY A 149 16.27 2.70 -11.03
N ARG A 150 15.89 3.89 -11.52
CA ARG A 150 14.51 4.17 -11.96
C ARG A 150 14.15 3.47 -13.26
N MET A 151 15.05 3.44 -14.24
CA MET A 151 14.82 2.74 -15.51
C MET A 151 14.71 1.22 -15.33
N ASN A 152 15.41 0.67 -14.35
CA ASN A 152 15.38 -0.75 -14.00
C ASN A 152 14.35 -1.09 -12.91
N LEU A 153 13.52 -0.13 -12.49
CA LEU A 153 12.48 -0.37 -11.50
C LEU A 153 11.31 -1.12 -12.17
N ASP A 154 11.43 -2.44 -12.24
CA ASP A 154 10.37 -3.32 -12.76
C ASP A 154 9.14 -3.28 -11.86
N GLY A 155 7.93 -3.24 -12.43
CA GLY A 155 6.65 -3.22 -11.72
C GLY A 155 6.13 -1.82 -11.40
N GLU A 156 4.97 -1.74 -10.75
CA GLU A 156 4.28 -0.47 -10.45
C GLU A 156 4.43 -0.08 -8.97
N THR A 157 4.58 1.22 -8.69
CA THR A 157 4.67 1.74 -7.31
C THR A 157 3.59 2.79 -7.06
N LEU A 158 2.81 2.60 -5.99
CA LEU A 158 1.70 3.46 -5.61
C LEU A 158 1.88 4.06 -4.22
N ILE A 159 1.33 5.26 -4.04
CA ILE A 159 1.01 5.83 -2.73
C ILE A 159 -0.51 5.93 -2.63
N ALA A 160 -1.07 5.40 -1.54
CA ALA A 160 -2.49 5.46 -1.22
C ALA A 160 -2.67 6.20 0.10
N MET A 161 -3.23 7.40 0.06
CA MET A 161 -3.44 8.23 1.24
C MET A 161 -4.90 8.23 1.66
N GLY A 162 -5.19 7.67 2.83
CA GLY A 162 -6.46 7.90 3.52
C GLY A 162 -6.45 9.24 4.25
N SER A 163 -7.61 9.91 4.33
CA SER A 163 -7.73 11.16 5.08
C SER A 163 -9.00 11.30 5.91
N ARG A 164 -8.89 11.98 7.06
CA ARG A 164 -10.06 12.25 7.92
C ARG A 164 -11.11 13.10 7.21
N GLU A 165 -10.66 14.16 6.53
CA GLU A 165 -11.53 15.12 5.83
C GLU A 165 -12.33 14.47 4.71
N ASP A 166 -11.81 13.40 4.10
CA ASP A 166 -12.48 12.69 3.01
C ASP A 166 -13.31 11.49 3.51
N SER A 167 -13.50 11.33 4.83
CA SER A 167 -14.27 10.22 5.43
C SER A 167 -15.72 10.17 4.98
N ASP A 168 -16.33 11.29 4.56
CA ASP A 168 -17.69 11.33 4.03
C ASP A 168 -17.78 10.86 2.57
N GLN A 169 -16.65 10.71 1.88
CA GLN A 169 -16.56 10.20 0.51
C GLN A 169 -16.19 8.71 0.46
N PHE A 170 -16.26 8.02 1.59
CA PHE A 170 -15.83 6.64 1.71
C PHE A 170 -16.72 5.67 0.89
N PRO A 171 -16.16 4.67 0.18
CA PRO A 171 -14.73 4.39 0.06
C PRO A 171 -14.02 5.13 -1.08
N TYR A 172 -14.74 5.57 -2.11
CA TYR A 172 -14.16 5.97 -3.40
C TYR A 172 -13.36 7.27 -3.38
N GLY A 173 -13.76 8.26 -2.57
CA GLY A 173 -13.04 9.53 -2.41
C GLY A 173 -12.13 9.55 -1.18
N PHE A 174 -12.15 8.51 -0.34
CA PHE A 174 -11.38 8.48 0.90
C PHE A 174 -9.88 8.28 0.67
N PHE A 175 -9.53 7.41 -0.28
CA PHE A 175 -8.15 7.16 -0.66
C PHE A 175 -7.78 7.98 -1.90
N LYS A 176 -6.83 8.88 -1.76
CA LYS A 176 -6.17 9.51 -2.90
C LYS A 176 -5.00 8.64 -3.35
N TRP A 177 -4.88 8.44 -4.66
CA TRP A 177 -3.90 7.53 -5.25
C TRP A 177 -2.92 8.30 -6.12
N TRP A 178 -1.64 7.99 -5.95
CA TRP A 178 -0.59 8.44 -6.84
C TRP A 178 0.22 7.25 -7.34
N ARG A 179 0.59 7.26 -8.62
CA ARG A 179 1.45 6.27 -9.24
C ARG A 179 2.79 6.90 -9.62
N LEU A 180 3.88 6.24 -9.27
CA LEU A 180 5.21 6.61 -9.73
C LEU A 180 5.33 6.34 -11.22
N ASP A 181 5.68 7.36 -12.00
CA ASP A 181 6.10 7.22 -13.38
C ASP A 181 7.62 7.01 -13.42
N GLY A 182 8.05 5.82 -13.85
CA GLY A 182 9.47 5.46 -13.93
C GLY A 182 10.28 6.37 -14.86
N ASN A 183 9.67 6.91 -15.91
CA ASN A 183 10.35 7.77 -16.88
C ASN A 183 10.67 9.13 -16.27
N THR A 184 9.66 9.76 -15.68
CA THR A 184 9.79 11.12 -15.12
C THR A 184 10.32 11.13 -13.68
N GLY A 185 10.21 10.01 -12.97
CA GLY A 185 10.53 9.92 -11.54
C GLY A 185 9.54 10.70 -10.67
N ARG A 186 8.34 10.99 -11.19
CA ARG A 186 7.30 11.76 -10.49
C ARG A 186 6.10 10.91 -10.17
N PHE A 187 5.39 11.28 -9.11
CA PHE A 187 4.11 10.70 -8.76
C PHE A 187 2.98 11.46 -9.44
N ASN A 188 2.16 10.75 -10.21
CA ASN A 188 0.98 11.30 -10.89
C ASN A 188 -0.29 10.80 -10.22
N VAL A 189 -1.29 11.68 -10.06
CA VAL A 189 -2.60 11.30 -9.53
C VAL A 189 -3.26 10.28 -10.47
N MET A 190 -3.88 9.24 -9.90
CA MET A 190 -4.62 8.20 -10.62
C MET A 190 -6.13 8.40 -10.61
#